data_AF-A0A1Q5DGK6-F1
#
_entry.id   AF-A0A1Q5DGK6-F1
#
_cell.length_a   1.000
_cell.length_b   1.000
_cell.length_c   1.000
_cell.angle_alpha   90.00
_cell.angle_beta   90.00
_cell.angle_gamma   90.00
#
_symmetry.space_group_name_H-M   'P 1'
#
loop_
_entity.id
_entity.type
_entity.pdbx_description
1 polymer ?
#
loop_
_entity_poly.entity_id
_entity_poly.type
_entity_poly.pdbx_seq_one_letter_code
_entity_poly.pdbx_strand_id
1 'polypeptide(L)'
;MTGRPLPALAGAAAALVLAAASMLTGASSASASPVTDCTPWGTTELRGGEYLYQQNEWNSDSEQCVGVDPDTGAWSVTTSSFNLPTNGAPATYPSSYKGCHWGACTSDSGLPLRVDELGSVRTDWSTTQVGSGAYNVSMDVWFNSAPVTDDQPDGTELMIWMNHRGGVQPIGSRTATVQLDGRTWDVWTGPGASGWKVISYVLQGGATELTGFDVKSLIDDGVGRGQIDPAHYLIDAEAGFEIWQGGQGLGMKEFSFEASAGPDGGDDGGDGDPGGGGTTGALKAQYKNNDSSATDNQIRPGLQLVNTGSTAVDLSTVKLRYWFTPESGATGFGTACDYAALGCGNVTHTVKQAGTAAGASHYLEVGFTGGSLAPGAATGEIQLRFNKSDWSAFNEADDYSRAANTAFTDASKVGVYLNGALSSGTAP
;
A
#
# COMPACT_ATOMS: atom_id res chain seq x y z
N MET A 1 -71.09 -15.31 -71.80
CA MET A 1 -71.74 -14.46 -70.78
C MET A 1 -71.43 -15.04 -69.42
N THR A 2 -71.11 -14.16 -68.45
CA THR A 2 -70.85 -14.39 -67.00
C THR A 2 -69.67 -15.31 -66.64
N GLY A 3 -68.68 -14.94 -65.81
CA GLY A 3 -68.50 -13.82 -64.89
C GLY A 3 -67.08 -13.81 -64.28
N ARG A 4 -66.69 -12.65 -63.72
CA ARG A 4 -65.46 -12.32 -62.95
C ARG A 4 -65.47 -13.02 -61.54
N PRO A 5 -64.53 -12.78 -60.57
CA PRO A 5 -63.23 -12.07 -60.56
C PRO A 5 -62.07 -12.80 -59.80
N LEU A 6 -60.92 -12.10 -59.79
CA LEU A 6 -59.62 -12.22 -59.09
C LEU A 6 -59.59 -12.71 -57.62
N PRO A 7 -58.39 -13.10 -57.14
CA PRO A 7 -57.80 -12.30 -56.04
C PRO A 7 -56.34 -11.89 -56.26
N ALA A 8 -55.97 -10.83 -55.53
CA ALA A 8 -54.67 -10.18 -55.43
C ALA A 8 -53.68 -10.93 -54.51
N LEU A 9 -52.39 -10.64 -54.65
CA LEU A 9 -51.32 -10.69 -53.62
C LEU A 9 -50.11 -9.94 -54.21
N ALA A 10 -49.90 -8.67 -53.84
CA ALA A 10 -49.06 -8.20 -52.73
C ALA A 10 -47.56 -8.46 -52.97
N GLY A 11 -46.86 -7.41 -53.41
CA GLY A 11 -45.41 -7.38 -53.56
C GLY A 11 -44.69 -7.13 -52.23
N ALA A 12 -43.53 -7.74 -52.08
CA ALA A 12 -42.59 -7.46 -51.01
C ALA A 12 -41.21 -7.17 -51.63
N ALA A 13 -40.73 -5.94 -51.42
CA ALA A 13 -39.37 -5.53 -51.74
C ALA A 13 -38.44 -5.99 -50.60
N ALA A 14 -37.41 -6.75 -50.95
CA ALA A 14 -36.37 -7.19 -50.01
C ALA A 14 -35.29 -6.09 -49.90
N ALA A 15 -35.17 -5.48 -48.73
CA ALA A 15 -34.03 -4.63 -48.37
C ALA A 15 -32.94 -5.51 -47.75
N LEU A 16 -31.75 -5.53 -48.37
CA LEU A 16 -30.54 -6.10 -47.79
C LEU A 16 -30.08 -5.20 -46.62
N VAL A 17 -30.15 -5.72 -45.39
CA VAL A 17 -29.46 -5.15 -44.23
C VAL A 17 -28.18 -5.97 -44.03
N LEU A 18 -27.01 -5.36 -44.26
CA LEU A 18 -25.73 -5.94 -43.85
C LEU A 18 -25.65 -5.92 -42.32
N ALA A 19 -25.71 -7.08 -41.68
CA ALA A 19 -25.36 -7.24 -40.28
C ALA A 19 -23.83 -7.40 -40.17
N ALA A 20 -23.15 -6.33 -39.74
CA ALA A 20 -21.77 -6.42 -39.27
C ALA A 20 -21.79 -6.94 -37.82
N ALA A 21 -21.68 -8.25 -37.65
CA ALA A 21 -21.42 -8.84 -36.35
C ALA A 21 -19.98 -8.51 -35.95
N SER A 22 -19.81 -7.49 -35.13
CA SER A 22 -18.53 -7.15 -34.50
C SER A 22 -18.24 -8.22 -33.45
N MET A 23 -17.36 -9.17 -33.78
CA MET A 23 -16.81 -10.09 -32.80
C MET A 23 -15.91 -9.29 -31.86
N LEU A 24 -16.44 -8.88 -30.70
CA LEU A 24 -15.58 -8.56 -29.56
C LEU A 24 -14.97 -9.88 -29.08
N THR A 25 -13.82 -10.21 -29.65
CA THR A 25 -12.89 -11.10 -28.96
C THR A 25 -12.36 -10.30 -27.79
N GLY A 26 -12.87 -10.59 -26.59
CA GLY A 26 -12.19 -10.18 -25.37
C GLY A 26 -10.79 -10.76 -25.46
N ALA A 27 -9.79 -9.90 -25.59
CA ALA A 27 -8.42 -10.31 -25.37
C ALA A 27 -8.34 -10.69 -23.89
N SER A 28 -8.44 -11.99 -23.59
CA SER A 28 -7.95 -12.50 -22.34
C SER A 28 -6.49 -12.06 -22.25
N SER A 29 -6.13 -11.26 -21.25
CA SER A 29 -4.74 -11.02 -20.92
C SER A 29 -4.06 -12.39 -20.85
N ALA A 30 -3.08 -12.63 -21.70
CA ALA A 30 -2.30 -13.86 -21.63
C ALA A 30 -1.59 -13.81 -20.27
N SER A 31 -2.04 -14.63 -19.30
CA SER A 31 -1.28 -14.82 -18.07
C SER A 31 0.13 -15.28 -18.47
N ALA A 32 1.15 -14.56 -18.01
CA ALA A 32 2.52 -15.00 -18.17
C ALA A 32 2.64 -16.44 -17.65
N SER A 33 3.42 -17.28 -18.33
CA SER A 33 3.68 -18.62 -17.82
C SER A 33 4.46 -18.52 -16.51
N PRO A 34 4.16 -19.34 -15.48
CA PRO A 34 4.87 -19.30 -14.22
C PRO A 34 6.39 -19.43 -14.44
N VAL A 35 7.16 -18.54 -13.83
CA VAL A 35 8.61 -18.65 -13.75
C VAL A 35 8.93 -19.85 -12.86
N THR A 36 9.76 -20.77 -13.34
CA THR A 36 10.26 -21.87 -12.53
C THR A 36 11.65 -21.51 -12.01
N ASP A 37 11.83 -21.60 -10.69
CA ASP A 37 13.11 -21.36 -10.03
C ASP A 37 13.42 -22.51 -9.07
N CYS A 38 14.66 -22.98 -9.10
CA CYS A 38 15.18 -24.02 -8.21
C CYS A 38 16.49 -23.59 -7.53
N THR A 39 16.87 -22.32 -7.66
CA THR A 39 18.10 -21.80 -7.07
C THR A 39 17.86 -21.51 -5.59
N PRO A 40 18.71 -21.99 -4.65
CA PRO A 40 18.47 -21.84 -3.21
C PRO A 40 18.23 -20.41 -2.72
N TRP A 41 18.82 -19.43 -3.41
CA TRP A 41 18.73 -17.99 -3.10
C TRP A 41 18.01 -17.20 -4.20
N GLY A 42 17.21 -17.88 -5.02
CA GLY A 42 16.46 -17.26 -6.11
C GLY A 42 15.44 -16.25 -5.59
N THR A 43 15.32 -15.13 -6.30
CA THR A 43 14.33 -14.09 -6.03
C THR A 43 13.57 -13.73 -7.29
N THR A 44 12.28 -13.41 -7.17
CA THR A 44 11.45 -12.96 -8.30
C THR A 44 10.60 -11.75 -7.88
N GLU A 45 10.66 -10.66 -8.65
CA GLU A 45 9.77 -9.52 -8.46
C GLU A 45 8.32 -9.95 -8.71
N LEU A 46 7.44 -9.56 -7.79
CA LEU A 46 6.00 -9.79 -7.87
C LEU A 46 5.29 -8.46 -7.99
N ARG A 47 4.22 -8.43 -8.79
CA ARG A 47 3.33 -7.27 -8.97
C ARG A 47 4.10 -5.99 -9.31
N GLY A 48 5.08 -6.12 -10.22
CA GLY A 48 5.91 -4.99 -10.65
C GLY A 48 6.86 -4.45 -9.57
N GLY A 49 7.26 -5.30 -8.62
CA GLY A 49 8.24 -4.97 -7.57
C GLY A 49 7.62 -4.52 -6.25
N GLU A 50 6.28 -4.54 -6.12
CA GLU A 50 5.60 -4.26 -4.84
C GLU A 50 5.98 -5.29 -3.75
N TYR A 51 6.12 -6.55 -4.18
CA TYR A 51 6.60 -7.65 -3.34
C TYR A 51 7.77 -8.36 -4.04
N LEU A 52 8.54 -9.10 -3.27
CA LEU A 52 9.53 -10.05 -3.77
C LEU A 52 9.17 -11.46 -3.29
N TYR A 53 9.23 -12.42 -4.19
CA TYR A 53 9.35 -13.83 -3.81
C TYR A 53 10.82 -14.13 -3.51
N GLN A 54 11.07 -14.93 -2.47
CA GLN A 54 12.37 -15.48 -2.17
C GLN A 54 12.31 -16.98 -1.88
N GLN A 55 13.28 -17.72 -2.42
CA GLN A 55 13.41 -19.15 -2.18
C GLN A 55 13.84 -19.47 -0.75
N ASN A 56 14.85 -18.72 -0.27
CA ASN A 56 15.40 -18.78 1.07
C ASN A 56 15.62 -20.22 1.60
N GLU A 57 16.31 -21.05 0.81
CA GLU A 57 16.70 -22.40 1.23
C GLU A 57 18.05 -22.36 1.96
N TRP A 58 18.02 -22.00 3.24
CA TRP A 58 19.21 -21.64 4.01
C TRP A 58 19.82 -22.80 4.83
N ASN A 59 19.12 -23.92 5.00
CA ASN A 59 19.51 -25.02 5.90
C ASN A 59 19.33 -26.42 5.30
N SER A 60 19.53 -26.54 3.99
CA SER A 60 19.39 -27.79 3.25
C SER A 60 20.27 -27.82 2.00
N ASP A 61 20.63 -29.03 1.58
CA ASP A 61 21.25 -29.33 0.28
C ASP A 61 20.28 -30.07 -0.69
N SER A 62 19.04 -30.31 -0.28
CA SER A 62 18.02 -31.03 -1.06
C SER A 62 17.31 -30.09 -2.03
N GLU A 63 17.12 -30.48 -3.29
CA GLU A 63 16.46 -29.60 -4.27
C GLU A 63 15.05 -29.15 -3.84
N GLN A 64 14.86 -27.83 -3.82
CA GLN A 64 13.55 -27.17 -3.81
C GLN A 64 13.34 -26.41 -5.12
N CYS A 65 12.18 -26.60 -5.75
CA CYS A 65 11.74 -25.81 -6.89
C CYS A 65 10.39 -25.16 -6.63
N VAL A 66 10.16 -24.01 -7.23
CA VAL A 66 8.88 -23.30 -7.22
C VAL A 66 8.42 -22.92 -8.61
N GLY A 67 7.10 -22.77 -8.76
CA GLY A 67 6.47 -22.05 -9.87
C GLY A 67 5.88 -20.75 -9.34
N VAL A 68 6.32 -19.61 -9.88
CA VAL A 68 5.96 -18.26 -9.45
C VAL A 68 5.27 -17.53 -10.59
N ASP A 69 4.10 -16.95 -10.33
CA ASP A 69 3.44 -16.01 -11.23
C ASP A 69 3.79 -14.58 -10.81
N PRO A 70 4.69 -13.89 -11.54
CA PRO A 70 5.15 -12.56 -11.17
C PRO A 70 4.06 -11.49 -11.29
N ASP A 71 3.02 -11.72 -12.10
CA ASP A 71 1.97 -10.72 -12.28
C ASP A 71 0.96 -10.77 -11.13
N THR A 72 0.57 -11.98 -10.70
CA THR A 72 -0.41 -12.15 -9.62
C THR A 72 0.21 -12.21 -8.23
N GLY A 73 1.49 -12.60 -8.14
CA GLY A 73 2.18 -12.88 -6.88
C GLY A 73 1.92 -14.28 -6.32
N ALA A 74 1.13 -15.11 -7.01
CA ALA A 74 0.88 -16.48 -6.58
C ALA A 74 2.09 -17.37 -6.85
N TRP A 75 2.35 -18.35 -5.98
CA TRP A 75 3.43 -19.31 -6.18
C TRP A 75 3.16 -20.64 -5.50
N SER A 76 3.86 -21.69 -5.92
CA SER A 76 3.78 -23.01 -5.31
C SER A 76 5.11 -23.76 -5.34
N VAL A 77 5.37 -24.54 -4.30
CA VAL A 77 6.50 -25.46 -4.22
C VAL A 77 6.21 -26.67 -5.11
N THR A 78 6.90 -26.75 -6.25
CA THR A 78 6.71 -27.78 -7.27
C THR A 78 7.56 -29.03 -7.00
N THR A 79 8.72 -28.85 -6.37
CA THR A 79 9.61 -29.91 -5.90
C THR A 79 10.06 -29.60 -4.49
N SER A 80 9.88 -30.56 -3.58
CA SER A 80 10.51 -30.54 -2.26
C SER A 80 10.40 -31.92 -1.61
N SER A 81 11.48 -32.38 -0.97
CA SER A 81 11.51 -33.67 -0.28
C SER A 81 12.33 -33.64 1.01
N PHE A 82 12.34 -32.49 1.70
CA PHE A 82 13.07 -32.33 2.95
C PHE A 82 12.70 -33.39 3.98
N ASN A 83 13.65 -33.69 4.88
CA ASN A 83 13.47 -34.64 5.95
C ASN A 83 14.34 -34.29 7.17
N LEU A 84 14.18 -33.07 7.68
CA LEU A 84 14.90 -32.59 8.86
C LEU A 84 14.16 -32.96 10.17
N PRO A 85 14.88 -33.07 11.31
CA PRO A 85 14.28 -33.22 12.64
C PRO A 85 13.45 -31.98 13.01
N THR A 86 12.24 -32.18 13.55
CA THR A 86 11.29 -31.10 13.89
C THR A 86 11.62 -30.34 15.18
N ASN A 87 12.69 -30.73 15.88
CA ASN A 87 13.18 -30.07 17.10
C ASN A 87 14.39 -29.14 16.84
N GLY A 88 14.70 -28.88 15.57
CA GLY A 88 15.72 -27.92 15.13
C GLY A 88 15.14 -26.91 14.15
N ALA A 89 16.01 -26.20 13.42
CA ALA A 89 15.64 -25.27 12.37
C ALA A 89 14.95 -25.96 11.17
N PRO A 90 14.05 -25.25 10.44
CA PRO A 90 13.53 -25.74 9.17
C PRO A 90 14.63 -25.82 8.12
N ALA A 91 14.34 -26.43 6.98
CA ALA A 91 15.25 -26.49 5.84
C ALA A 91 15.33 -25.14 5.09
N THR A 92 14.25 -24.38 5.14
CA THR A 92 13.92 -23.35 4.16
C THR A 92 12.79 -22.46 4.68
N TYR A 93 12.66 -21.26 4.12
CA TYR A 93 11.50 -20.38 4.32
C TYR A 93 11.12 -19.67 3.01
N PRO A 94 10.56 -20.38 2.00
CA PRO A 94 10.05 -19.74 0.80
C PRO A 94 8.92 -18.79 1.18
N SER A 95 9.07 -17.52 0.83
CA SER A 95 8.15 -16.47 1.25
C SER A 95 7.97 -15.37 0.20
N SER A 96 6.84 -14.69 0.27
CA SER A 96 6.66 -13.36 -0.34
C SER A 96 6.90 -12.31 0.73
N TYR A 97 7.65 -11.25 0.43
CA TYR A 97 7.88 -10.16 1.38
C TYR A 97 7.65 -8.78 0.79
N LYS A 98 7.38 -7.82 1.69
CA LYS A 98 7.30 -6.38 1.42
C LYS A 98 8.06 -5.62 2.50
N GLY A 99 8.82 -4.62 2.10
CA GLY A 99 9.74 -3.90 3.00
C GLY A 99 11.20 -4.13 2.62
N CYS A 100 12.10 -3.99 3.58
CA CYS A 100 13.55 -4.15 3.41
C CYS A 100 14.06 -5.37 4.16
N HIS A 101 14.45 -6.39 3.39
CA HIS A 101 14.97 -7.67 3.89
C HIS A 101 16.47 -7.75 3.54
N TRP A 102 17.35 -7.76 4.54
CA TRP A 102 18.82 -7.84 4.36
C TRP A 102 19.34 -6.83 3.31
N GLY A 103 18.86 -5.59 3.38
CA GLY A 103 19.24 -4.49 2.48
C GLY A 103 18.47 -4.45 1.15
N ALA A 104 17.80 -5.54 0.77
CA ALA A 104 16.97 -5.59 -0.43
C ALA A 104 15.56 -5.09 -0.11
N CYS A 105 15.20 -3.94 -0.70
CA CYS A 105 13.90 -3.32 -0.46
C CYS A 105 12.95 -3.51 -1.65
N THR A 106 11.69 -3.80 -1.36
CA THR A 106 10.61 -3.74 -2.36
C THR A 106 10.26 -2.29 -2.70
N SER A 107 9.67 -2.09 -3.89
CA SER A 107 9.30 -0.76 -4.37
C SER A 107 8.10 -0.22 -3.61
N ASP A 108 8.18 1.05 -3.21
CA ASP A 108 7.09 1.80 -2.57
C ASP A 108 6.42 1.05 -1.40
N SER A 109 7.23 0.35 -0.60
CA SER A 109 6.74 -0.56 0.46
C SER A 109 5.93 0.12 1.56
N GLY A 110 6.14 1.43 1.75
CA GLY A 110 5.63 2.18 2.91
C GLY A 110 6.39 1.90 4.21
N LEU A 111 7.47 1.10 4.13
CA LEU A 111 8.36 0.76 5.23
C LEU A 111 9.74 1.36 4.96
N PRO A 112 10.52 1.69 6.00
CA PRO A 112 10.28 1.40 7.40
C PRO A 112 9.35 2.40 8.12
N LEU A 113 8.74 1.96 9.22
CA LEU A 113 7.94 2.81 10.12
C LEU A 113 8.31 2.57 11.58
N ARG A 114 8.44 3.61 12.41
CA ARG A 114 8.67 3.43 13.84
C ARG A 114 7.46 2.78 14.51
N VAL A 115 7.71 1.88 15.44
CA VAL A 115 6.65 1.09 16.09
C VAL A 115 5.68 1.97 16.87
N ASP A 116 6.16 2.99 17.57
CA ASP A 116 5.33 3.98 18.28
C ASP A 116 4.56 4.93 17.37
N GLU A 117 4.93 5.00 16.09
CA GLU A 117 4.25 5.78 15.06
C GLU A 117 3.25 4.93 14.27
N LEU A 118 3.18 3.61 14.45
CA LEU A 118 2.26 2.76 13.70
C LEU A 118 0.80 3.11 14.01
N GLY A 119 0.03 3.43 12.96
CA GLY A 119 -1.40 3.66 13.01
C GLY A 119 -2.22 2.43 12.62
N SER A 120 -1.84 1.78 11.53
CA SER A 120 -2.49 0.57 11.01
C SER A 120 -1.45 -0.39 10.47
N VAL A 121 -1.63 -1.69 10.69
CA VAL A 121 -0.85 -2.76 10.05
C VAL A 121 -1.81 -3.90 9.72
N ARG A 122 -2.04 -4.15 8.44
CA ARG A 122 -3.04 -5.11 7.93
C ARG A 122 -2.45 -6.06 6.90
N THR A 123 -3.04 -7.24 6.82
CA THR A 123 -2.68 -8.23 5.80
C THR A 123 -3.89 -9.03 5.34
N ASP A 124 -3.91 -9.34 4.04
CA ASP A 124 -4.66 -10.45 3.47
C ASP A 124 -3.67 -11.54 3.08
N TRP A 125 -3.96 -12.78 3.46
CA TRP A 125 -3.06 -13.90 3.26
C TRP A 125 -3.85 -15.19 3.04
N SER A 126 -3.66 -15.85 1.90
CA SER A 126 -4.35 -17.11 1.56
C SER A 126 -3.40 -18.13 0.95
N THR A 127 -3.53 -19.39 1.37
CA THR A 127 -2.56 -20.44 1.04
C THR A 127 -3.21 -21.71 0.46
N THR A 128 -2.41 -22.47 -0.26
CA THR A 128 -2.59 -23.91 -0.47
C THR A 128 -1.74 -24.64 0.55
N GLN A 129 -2.38 -25.51 1.33
CA GLN A 129 -1.72 -26.35 2.33
C GLN A 129 -1.91 -27.82 1.94
N VAL A 130 -0.87 -28.63 2.12
CA VAL A 130 -0.91 -30.06 1.77
C VAL A 130 -1.45 -30.89 2.93
N GLY A 131 -1.52 -32.22 2.82
CA GLY A 131 -2.06 -33.13 3.85
C GLY A 131 -1.01 -33.90 4.66
N SER A 132 0.26 -33.84 4.27
CA SER A 132 1.39 -34.56 4.87
C SER A 132 2.60 -33.64 5.09
N GLY A 133 3.64 -34.14 5.76
CA GLY A 133 4.86 -33.37 6.05
C GLY A 133 4.85 -32.66 7.41
N ALA A 134 5.94 -31.96 7.69
CA ALA A 134 6.15 -31.15 8.88
C ALA A 134 6.57 -29.75 8.46
N TYR A 135 5.70 -28.78 8.70
CA TYR A 135 5.85 -27.40 8.27
C TYR A 135 4.93 -26.49 9.08
N ASN A 136 5.22 -25.20 9.11
CA ASN A 136 4.26 -24.19 9.51
C ASN A 136 3.81 -23.36 8.30
N VAL A 137 2.81 -22.53 8.56
CA VAL A 137 2.33 -21.50 7.65
C VAL A 137 2.46 -20.22 8.47
N SER A 138 3.53 -19.48 8.23
CA SER A 138 3.96 -18.36 9.07
C SER A 138 4.12 -17.06 8.29
N MET A 139 3.94 -15.96 9.02
CA MET A 139 4.57 -14.70 8.67
C MET A 139 5.72 -14.41 9.62
N ASP A 140 6.78 -13.81 9.09
CA ASP A 140 7.88 -13.25 9.86
C ASP A 140 7.86 -11.74 9.66
N VAL A 141 7.73 -10.99 10.76
CA VAL A 141 7.64 -9.53 10.76
C VAL A 141 8.82 -9.00 11.54
N TRP A 142 9.70 -8.29 10.85
CA TRP A 142 10.99 -7.89 11.40
C TRP A 142 10.98 -6.46 11.93
N PHE A 143 11.57 -6.32 13.11
CA PHE A 143 11.85 -5.05 13.75
C PHE A 143 13.35 -4.84 13.91
N ASN A 144 13.81 -3.62 13.69
CA ASN A 144 15.23 -3.27 13.75
C ASN A 144 15.43 -1.91 14.43
N SER A 145 16.55 -1.72 15.12
CA SER A 145 16.86 -0.46 15.80
C SER A 145 17.12 0.68 14.81
N ALA A 146 17.56 0.35 13.60
CA ALA A 146 17.73 1.26 12.48
C ALA A 146 16.63 1.06 11.41
N PRO A 147 16.32 2.08 10.59
CA PRO A 147 15.29 1.99 9.55
C PRO A 147 15.57 0.90 8.49
N VAL A 148 16.82 0.52 8.27
CA VAL A 148 17.19 -0.58 7.37
C VAL A 148 18.42 -1.31 7.94
N THR A 149 18.66 -2.52 7.48
CA THR A 149 19.87 -3.29 7.78
C THR A 149 20.22 -4.20 6.60
N ASP A 150 21.52 -4.32 6.29
CA ASP A 150 22.06 -5.30 5.33
C ASP A 150 22.42 -6.64 6.04
N ASP A 151 22.38 -6.64 7.36
CA ASP A 151 22.65 -7.77 8.24
C ASP A 151 21.37 -8.25 8.95
N GLN A 152 21.47 -9.35 9.72
CA GLN A 152 20.41 -9.83 10.60
C GLN A 152 19.82 -8.66 11.44
N PRO A 153 18.49 -8.43 11.38
CA PRO A 153 17.83 -7.44 12.23
C PRO A 153 18.15 -7.63 13.71
N ASP A 154 18.49 -6.52 14.38
CA ASP A 154 18.94 -6.52 15.77
C ASP A 154 17.81 -6.34 16.79
N GLY A 155 16.58 -6.15 16.31
CA GLY A 155 15.40 -5.97 17.13
C GLY A 155 14.69 -7.28 17.43
N THR A 156 13.44 -7.38 16.99
CA THR A 156 12.54 -8.49 17.31
C THR A 156 12.04 -9.14 16.05
N GLU A 157 11.94 -10.46 16.08
CA GLU A 157 11.21 -11.25 15.11
C GLU A 157 9.82 -11.53 15.69
N LEU A 158 8.77 -11.00 15.07
CA LEU A 158 7.40 -11.38 15.37
C LEU A 158 6.95 -12.43 14.35
N MET A 159 6.68 -13.63 14.81
CA MET A 159 6.13 -14.69 13.97
C MET A 159 4.63 -14.84 14.17
N ILE A 160 3.88 -15.01 13.08
CA ILE A 160 2.43 -15.24 13.10
C ILE A 160 2.15 -16.58 12.44
N TRP A 161 1.91 -17.62 13.23
CA TRP A 161 1.63 -18.96 12.71
C TRP A 161 0.13 -19.10 12.48
N MET A 162 -0.29 -18.98 11.23
CA MET A 162 -1.68 -19.22 10.81
C MET A 162 -2.05 -20.71 10.90
N ASN A 163 -1.10 -21.61 10.64
CA ASN A 163 -1.28 -23.05 10.81
C ASN A 163 0.06 -23.76 10.99
N HIS A 164 0.02 -25.01 11.45
CA HIS A 164 1.20 -25.87 11.49
C HIS A 164 0.83 -27.35 11.45
N ARG A 165 1.79 -28.20 11.04
CA ARG A 165 1.64 -29.66 11.03
C ARG A 165 2.94 -30.36 11.40
N GLY A 166 2.81 -31.60 11.87
CA GLY A 166 3.91 -32.55 11.90
C GLY A 166 4.72 -32.45 13.19
N GLY A 167 4.13 -31.88 14.24
CA GLY A 167 4.77 -31.73 15.54
C GLY A 167 5.82 -30.64 15.60
N VAL A 168 5.86 -29.72 14.63
CA VAL A 168 6.68 -28.50 14.71
C VAL A 168 6.09 -27.53 15.74
N GLN A 169 6.96 -26.74 16.37
CA GLN A 169 6.61 -25.75 17.38
C GLN A 169 7.45 -24.48 17.22
N PRO A 170 6.98 -23.33 17.73
CA PRO A 170 7.78 -22.11 17.74
C PRO A 170 9.03 -22.21 18.61
N ILE A 171 9.95 -21.27 18.38
CA ILE A 171 11.11 -21.04 19.23
C ILE A 171 10.67 -20.74 20.67
N GLY A 172 11.42 -21.26 21.63
CA GLY A 172 11.23 -20.98 23.05
C GLY A 172 10.11 -21.80 23.70
N SER A 173 9.28 -21.13 24.49
CA SER A 173 8.21 -21.76 25.26
C SER A 173 6.94 -20.94 25.24
N ARG A 174 5.78 -21.60 25.35
CA ARG A 174 4.48 -20.94 25.49
C ARG A 174 4.42 -20.19 26.81
N THR A 175 4.17 -18.89 26.74
CA THR A 175 4.09 -18.00 27.91
C THR A 175 2.68 -17.51 28.20
N ALA A 176 1.80 -17.48 27.20
CA ALA A 176 0.42 -17.02 27.39
C ALA A 176 -0.55 -17.59 26.34
N THR A 177 -1.83 -17.25 26.52
CA THR A 177 -2.87 -17.29 25.49
C THR A 177 -3.64 -15.98 25.53
N VAL A 178 -3.89 -15.39 24.36
CA VAL A 178 -4.59 -14.10 24.23
C VAL A 178 -5.71 -14.17 23.21
N GLN A 179 -6.65 -13.22 23.31
CA GLN A 179 -7.66 -12.98 22.29
C GLN A 179 -7.41 -11.62 21.64
N LEU A 180 -7.01 -11.61 20.38
CA LEU A 180 -6.67 -10.43 19.59
C LEU A 180 -7.28 -10.56 18.19
N ASP A 181 -7.85 -9.48 17.68
CA ASP A 181 -8.63 -9.45 16.43
C ASP A 181 -9.67 -10.59 16.32
N GLY A 182 -10.40 -10.84 17.42
CA GLY A 182 -11.43 -11.89 17.50
C GLY A 182 -10.92 -13.34 17.42
N ARG A 183 -9.59 -13.55 17.49
CA ARG A 183 -8.95 -14.87 17.38
C ARG A 183 -8.18 -15.20 18.65
N THR A 184 -8.07 -16.50 18.94
CA THR A 184 -7.31 -16.99 20.10
C THR A 184 -5.92 -17.43 19.67
N TRP A 185 -4.90 -16.86 20.30
CA TRP A 185 -3.49 -17.09 19.98
C TRP A 185 -2.74 -17.65 21.17
N ASP A 186 -1.95 -18.69 20.96
CA ASP A 186 -0.93 -19.12 21.92
C ASP A 186 0.34 -18.31 21.70
N VAL A 187 0.81 -17.63 22.74
CA VAL A 187 1.99 -16.76 22.67
C VAL A 187 3.19 -17.54 23.13
N TRP A 188 4.24 -17.53 22.31
CA TRP A 188 5.54 -18.13 22.58
C TRP A 188 6.60 -17.05 22.58
N THR A 189 7.60 -17.20 23.44
CA THR A 189 8.75 -16.30 23.48
C THR A 189 10.02 -17.10 23.67
N GLY A 190 11.08 -16.70 22.99
CA GLY A 190 12.40 -17.28 23.16
C GLY A 190 13.49 -16.49 22.45
N PRO A 191 14.77 -16.85 22.65
CA PRO A 191 15.87 -16.28 21.90
C PRO A 191 16.00 -16.98 20.54
N GLY A 192 16.20 -16.19 19.49
CA GLY A 192 16.65 -16.68 18.19
C GLY A 192 18.09 -17.20 18.23
N ALA A 193 18.59 -17.70 17.11
CA ALA A 193 19.88 -18.39 17.04
C ALA A 193 21.08 -17.53 17.52
N SER A 194 21.03 -16.23 17.25
CA SER A 194 22.05 -15.24 17.66
C SER A 194 21.62 -14.39 18.85
N GLY A 195 20.54 -14.77 19.53
CA GLY A 195 20.07 -14.11 20.76
C GLY A 195 19.10 -12.94 20.57
N TRP A 196 18.65 -12.65 19.34
CA TRP A 196 17.56 -11.70 19.11
C TRP A 196 16.26 -12.22 19.74
N LYS A 197 15.31 -11.31 19.99
CA LYS A 197 14.03 -11.69 20.59
C LYS A 197 13.11 -12.29 19.52
N VAL A 198 12.52 -13.44 19.82
CA VAL A 198 11.44 -14.02 19.03
C VAL A 198 10.17 -14.04 19.86
N ILE A 199 9.10 -13.47 19.32
CA ILE A 199 7.74 -13.62 19.83
C ILE A 199 6.88 -14.26 18.75
N SER A 200 6.24 -15.38 19.05
CA SER A 200 5.38 -16.08 18.08
C SER A 200 3.95 -16.15 18.58
N TYR A 201 2.99 -15.87 17.69
CA TYR A 201 1.56 -16.03 17.93
C TYR A 201 1.04 -17.19 17.10
N VAL A 202 0.61 -18.26 17.76
CA VAL A 202 0.09 -19.47 17.10
C VAL A 202 -1.42 -19.50 17.15
N LEU A 203 -2.07 -19.47 15.99
CA LEU A 203 -3.52 -19.46 15.87
C LEU A 203 -4.11 -20.79 16.36
N GLN A 204 -4.97 -20.74 17.38
CA GLN A 204 -5.71 -21.93 17.79
C GLN A 204 -6.77 -22.30 16.75
N GLY A 205 -6.82 -23.59 16.40
CA GLY A 205 -7.72 -24.13 15.38
C GLY A 205 -7.18 -24.07 13.95
N GLY A 206 -6.18 -23.22 13.70
CA GLY A 206 -5.54 -23.04 12.40
C GLY A 206 -6.45 -22.40 11.35
N ALA A 207 -5.85 -21.88 10.28
CA ALA A 207 -6.58 -21.40 9.11
C ALA A 207 -5.80 -21.66 7.81
N THR A 208 -6.50 -21.53 6.67
CA THR A 208 -5.87 -21.50 5.34
C THR A 208 -5.82 -20.09 4.75
N GLU A 209 -6.59 -19.17 5.34
CA GLU A 209 -6.67 -17.77 4.94
C GLU A 209 -6.95 -16.87 6.14
N LEU A 210 -6.39 -15.67 6.09
CA LEU A 210 -6.68 -14.54 6.96
C LEU A 210 -6.93 -13.32 6.07
N THR A 211 -8.13 -12.76 6.12
CA THR A 211 -8.53 -11.60 5.32
C THR A 211 -8.70 -10.39 6.23
N GLY A 212 -8.09 -9.27 5.85
CA GLY A 212 -8.04 -8.02 6.59
C GLY A 212 -7.67 -8.29 8.03
N PHE A 213 -6.58 -9.00 8.30
CA PHE A 213 -6.15 -9.32 9.65
C PHE A 213 -5.43 -8.14 10.31
N ASP A 214 -5.73 -7.88 11.59
CA ASP A 214 -5.10 -6.80 12.36
C ASP A 214 -3.73 -7.18 12.94
N VAL A 215 -2.69 -7.10 12.12
CA VAL A 215 -1.32 -7.37 12.58
C VAL A 215 -0.92 -6.41 13.70
N LYS A 216 -1.39 -5.15 13.65
CA LYS A 216 -1.10 -4.14 14.67
C LYS A 216 -1.49 -4.61 16.07
N SER A 217 -2.59 -5.34 16.22
CA SER A 217 -3.02 -5.87 17.53
C SER A 217 -1.99 -6.81 18.16
N LEU A 218 -1.26 -7.60 17.36
CA LEU A 218 -0.19 -8.47 17.83
C LEU A 218 1.09 -7.68 18.13
N ILE A 219 1.37 -6.64 17.35
CA ILE A 219 2.50 -5.72 17.59
C ILE A 219 2.31 -5.01 18.93
N ASP A 220 1.12 -4.45 19.18
CA ASP A 220 0.78 -3.75 20.42
C ASP A 220 0.86 -4.68 21.64
N ASP A 221 0.40 -5.94 21.54
CA ASP A 221 0.59 -6.94 22.60
C ASP A 221 2.07 -7.28 22.82
N GLY A 222 2.86 -7.35 21.74
CA GLY A 222 4.32 -7.54 21.81
C GLY A 222 5.04 -6.39 22.51
N VAL A 223 4.64 -5.15 22.25
CA VAL A 223 5.11 -3.95 22.97
C VAL A 223 4.70 -3.99 24.44
N GLY A 224 3.43 -4.32 24.73
CA GLY A 224 2.92 -4.46 26.10
C GLY A 224 3.65 -5.51 26.93
N ARG A 225 4.24 -6.52 26.28
CA ARG A 225 5.08 -7.56 26.91
C ARG A 225 6.57 -7.18 27.01
N GLY A 226 6.97 -6.02 26.48
CA GLY A 226 8.39 -5.64 26.34
C GLY A 226 9.18 -6.54 25.38
N GLN A 227 8.48 -7.27 24.50
CA GLN A 227 9.13 -8.08 23.47
C GLN A 227 9.53 -7.22 22.29
N ILE A 228 8.66 -6.31 21.84
CA ILE A 228 8.95 -5.35 20.77
C ILE A 228 9.29 -3.99 21.40
N ASP A 229 10.35 -3.35 20.93
CA ASP A 229 10.73 -2.00 21.37
C ASP A 229 9.95 -0.95 20.57
N PRO A 230 9.17 -0.06 21.22
CA PRO A 230 8.42 0.98 20.52
C PRO A 230 9.33 1.97 19.75
N ALA A 231 10.61 2.08 20.11
CA ALA A 231 11.54 2.96 19.41
C ALA A 231 12.15 2.35 18.14
N HIS A 232 11.99 1.05 17.93
CA HIS A 232 12.48 0.35 16.73
C HIS A 232 11.57 0.59 15.53
N TYR A 233 12.05 0.17 14.36
CA TYR A 233 11.36 0.26 13.09
C TYR A 233 10.80 -1.10 12.69
N LEU A 234 9.53 -1.15 12.26
CA LEU A 234 9.02 -2.19 11.39
C LEU A 234 9.69 -2.03 10.02
N ILE A 235 10.48 -3.01 9.59
CA ILE A 235 11.30 -2.89 8.38
C ILE A 235 10.75 -3.74 7.22
N ASP A 236 10.16 -4.89 7.51
CA ASP A 236 9.54 -5.75 6.51
C ASP A 236 8.53 -6.73 7.14
N ALA A 237 7.74 -7.35 6.27
CA ALA A 237 6.92 -8.50 6.58
C ALA A 237 7.00 -9.54 5.46
N GLU A 238 7.19 -10.78 5.86
CA GLU A 238 7.31 -11.95 5.00
C GLU A 238 6.18 -12.93 5.30
N ALA A 239 5.63 -13.59 4.29
CA ALA A 239 4.62 -14.63 4.45
C ALA A 239 4.98 -15.87 3.63
N GLY A 240 5.03 -17.03 4.28
CA GLY A 240 5.55 -18.24 3.66
C GLY A 240 5.33 -19.51 4.47
N PHE A 241 6.27 -20.44 4.32
CA PHE A 241 6.26 -21.74 5.00
C PHE A 241 7.65 -22.07 5.52
N GLU A 242 7.82 -22.26 6.82
CA GLU A 242 9.01 -22.97 7.30
C GLU A 242 8.79 -24.47 7.12
N ILE A 243 9.65 -25.13 6.34
CA ILE A 243 9.47 -26.55 5.95
C ILE A 243 10.57 -27.40 6.55
N TRP A 244 10.21 -28.40 7.37
CA TRP A 244 11.13 -29.41 7.89
C TRP A 244 11.07 -30.70 7.07
N GLN A 245 9.86 -31.15 6.72
CA GLN A 245 9.63 -32.43 6.05
C GLN A 245 8.60 -32.30 4.95
N GLY A 246 8.91 -32.82 3.75
CA GLY A 246 8.01 -32.75 2.59
C GLY A 246 7.91 -31.33 2.02
N GLY A 247 6.69 -30.80 1.86
CA GLY A 247 6.45 -29.42 1.42
C GLY A 247 6.03 -29.24 -0.04
N GLN A 248 6.22 -30.26 -0.89
CA GLN A 248 5.75 -30.22 -2.27
C GLN A 248 4.22 -30.02 -2.32
N GLY A 249 3.77 -29.00 -3.04
CA GLY A 249 2.37 -28.61 -3.20
C GLY A 249 1.90 -27.50 -2.26
N LEU A 250 2.73 -27.05 -1.31
CA LEU A 250 2.48 -25.80 -0.57
C LEU A 250 2.49 -24.62 -1.54
N GLY A 251 1.71 -23.58 -1.27
CA GLY A 251 1.72 -22.40 -2.12
C GLY A 251 0.99 -21.19 -1.57
N MET A 252 1.38 -20.03 -2.06
CA MET A 252 0.73 -18.75 -1.82
C MET A 252 -0.28 -18.47 -2.93
N LYS A 253 -1.53 -18.17 -2.56
CA LYS A 253 -2.56 -17.72 -3.50
C LYS A 253 -2.60 -16.20 -3.55
N GLU A 254 -2.56 -15.58 -2.38
CA GLU A 254 -2.67 -14.13 -2.23
C GLU A 254 -1.90 -13.70 -0.98
N PHE A 255 -1.17 -12.61 -1.13
CA PHE A 255 -0.55 -11.89 -0.03
C PHE A 255 -0.70 -10.38 -0.28
N SER A 256 -1.13 -9.65 0.75
CA SER A 256 -1.07 -8.21 0.83
C SER A 256 -0.50 -7.83 2.20
N PHE A 257 0.30 -6.77 2.25
CA PHE A 257 0.74 -6.18 3.50
C PHE A 257 0.73 -4.67 3.39
N GLU A 258 0.08 -4.03 4.35
CA GLU A 258 -0.05 -2.57 4.39
C GLU A 258 0.19 -2.09 5.82
N ALA A 259 1.18 -1.21 5.99
CA ALA A 259 1.45 -0.50 7.22
C ALA A 259 1.34 1.01 6.98
N SER A 260 0.79 1.74 7.94
CA SER A 260 0.70 3.19 7.88
C SER A 260 0.99 3.82 9.24
N ALA A 261 1.56 5.02 9.24
CA ALA A 261 1.70 5.82 10.45
C ALA A 261 0.32 6.26 11.00
N GLY A 262 0.26 6.51 12.31
CA GLY A 262 -0.88 7.04 13.03
C GLY A 262 -0.91 8.57 13.01
N PRO A 263 -2.04 9.19 13.38
CA PRO A 263 -2.21 10.64 13.35
C PRO A 263 -1.39 11.41 14.41
N ASP A 264 -0.79 10.74 15.41
CA ASP A 264 -0.23 11.37 16.61
C ASP A 264 1.30 11.20 16.81
N GLY A 265 2.05 10.80 15.77
CA GLY A 265 3.52 10.69 15.80
C GLY A 265 4.21 12.05 15.85
N GLY A 266 4.26 12.65 17.04
CA GLY A 266 4.85 13.96 17.31
C GLY A 266 6.37 13.98 17.16
N ASP A 267 6.79 14.78 16.19
CA ASP A 267 8.01 15.58 16.09
C ASP A 267 8.74 15.79 17.45
N ASP A 268 9.88 15.12 17.64
CA ASP A 268 10.90 15.52 18.62
C ASP A 268 12.15 15.94 17.84
N GLY A 269 12.33 17.25 17.75
CA GLY A 269 13.32 17.91 16.92
C GLY A 269 14.78 17.66 17.35
N GLY A 270 15.62 17.49 16.34
CA GLY A 270 17.07 17.62 16.39
C GLY A 270 17.60 17.97 14.99
N ASP A 271 17.93 19.24 14.81
CA ASP A 271 18.32 19.91 13.54
C ASP A 271 19.39 19.19 12.69
N GLY A 272 19.14 19.15 11.37
CA GLY A 272 20.14 18.83 10.34
C GLY A 272 19.57 18.45 8.95
N ASP A 273 18.88 19.39 8.28
CA ASP A 273 18.35 19.36 6.89
C ASP A 273 19.36 18.89 5.79
N PRO A 274 18.97 18.49 4.55
CA PRO A 274 17.64 18.26 3.96
C PRO A 274 17.42 16.87 3.34
N GLY A 275 16.20 16.34 3.47
CA GLY A 275 15.71 15.20 2.70
C GLY A 275 14.26 14.89 3.03
N GLY A 276 13.34 15.69 2.49
CA GLY A 276 11.90 15.60 2.77
C GLY A 276 11.31 14.23 2.43
N GLY A 277 10.64 13.62 3.41
CA GLY A 277 9.92 12.35 3.27
C GLY A 277 8.46 12.50 3.63
N GLY A 278 7.71 13.25 2.82
CA GLY A 278 6.26 13.05 2.73
C GLY A 278 6.01 11.80 1.90
N THR A 279 5.11 10.92 2.37
CA THR A 279 4.60 9.72 1.67
C THR A 279 4.59 9.89 0.15
N THR A 280 5.57 9.27 -0.52
CA THR A 280 5.76 9.41 -1.97
C THR A 280 4.90 8.38 -2.68
N GLY A 281 3.66 8.76 -3.02
CA GLY A 281 2.97 8.10 -4.12
C GLY A 281 3.61 8.45 -5.46
N ALA A 282 3.16 7.79 -6.54
CA ALA A 282 3.52 8.10 -7.94
C ALA A 282 3.17 9.53 -8.40
N LEU A 283 2.59 10.34 -7.52
CA LEU A 283 2.29 11.75 -7.72
C LEU A 283 2.78 12.53 -6.50
N LYS A 284 3.20 13.78 -6.68
CA LYS A 284 3.39 14.73 -5.58
C LYS A 284 2.85 16.11 -5.91
N ALA A 285 2.40 16.83 -4.89
CA ALA A 285 2.08 18.25 -4.99
C ALA A 285 3.33 19.09 -4.71
N GLN A 286 3.49 20.14 -5.49
CA GLN A 286 4.36 21.25 -5.17
C GLN A 286 3.52 22.50 -4.97
N TYR A 287 3.93 23.32 -4.01
CA TYR A 287 3.28 24.56 -3.64
C TYR A 287 4.26 25.70 -3.80
N LYS A 288 3.74 26.88 -4.14
CA LYS A 288 4.39 28.16 -3.90
C LYS A 288 3.37 29.18 -3.44
N ASN A 289 3.82 30.10 -2.59
CA ASN A 289 3.00 31.19 -2.13
C ASN A 289 3.03 32.35 -3.12
N ASN A 290 1.87 32.69 -3.71
CA ASN A 290 1.72 33.85 -4.58
C ASN A 290 1.27 35.12 -3.83
N ASP A 291 0.99 35.02 -2.53
CA ASP A 291 0.66 36.15 -1.66
C ASP A 291 1.34 36.06 -0.28
N SER A 292 2.34 36.90 -0.05
CA SER A 292 3.06 36.90 1.23
C SER A 292 2.22 37.42 2.40
N SER A 293 1.09 38.10 2.14
CA SER A 293 0.22 38.64 3.17
C SER A 293 -0.59 37.53 3.85
N ALA A 294 -0.32 37.25 5.12
CA ALA A 294 -1.05 36.22 5.88
C ALA A 294 -2.39 36.70 6.47
N THR A 295 -2.79 37.96 6.21
CA THR A 295 -3.93 38.59 6.89
C THR A 295 -4.84 39.36 5.96
N ASP A 296 -4.85 39.04 4.67
CA ASP A 296 -5.74 39.69 3.71
C ASP A 296 -7.01 38.87 3.46
N ASN A 297 -7.83 39.28 2.50
CA ASN A 297 -9.10 38.64 2.21
C ASN A 297 -9.04 37.60 1.08
N GLN A 298 -7.85 37.17 0.66
CA GLN A 298 -7.65 36.29 -0.50
C GLN A 298 -6.45 35.35 -0.32
N ILE A 299 -6.71 34.05 -0.18
CA ILE A 299 -5.64 33.05 -0.24
C ILE A 299 -5.34 32.76 -1.72
N ARG A 300 -4.04 32.81 -2.10
CA ARG A 300 -3.57 32.61 -3.48
C ARG A 300 -2.57 31.46 -3.62
N PRO A 301 -3.00 30.19 -3.54
CA PRO A 301 -2.07 29.09 -3.67
C PRO A 301 -1.60 28.92 -5.13
N GLY A 302 -0.29 28.82 -5.32
CA GLY A 302 0.30 28.29 -6.55
C GLY A 302 0.52 26.79 -6.38
N LEU A 303 -0.10 25.97 -7.21
CA LEU A 303 0.01 24.51 -7.15
C LEU A 303 0.58 23.93 -8.44
N GLN A 304 1.28 22.81 -8.33
CA GLN A 304 1.74 21.99 -9.44
C GLN A 304 1.71 20.53 -9.03
N LEU A 305 1.21 19.66 -9.89
CA LEU A 305 1.25 18.21 -9.71
C LEU A 305 2.40 17.64 -10.53
N VAL A 306 3.22 16.80 -9.92
CA VAL A 306 4.34 16.10 -10.56
C VAL A 306 4.06 14.60 -10.52
N ASN A 307 4.22 13.92 -11.65
CA ASN A 307 4.19 12.46 -11.69
C ASN A 307 5.61 11.93 -11.45
N THR A 308 5.80 11.31 -10.29
CA THR A 308 7.07 10.71 -9.85
C THR A 308 7.14 9.22 -10.16
N GLY A 309 6.04 8.61 -10.61
CA GLY A 309 5.99 7.19 -10.99
C GLY A 309 6.47 6.92 -12.41
N SER A 310 6.35 5.65 -12.81
CA SER A 310 6.82 5.11 -14.09
C SER A 310 5.73 4.98 -15.16
N THR A 311 4.46 5.23 -14.81
CA THR A 311 3.31 5.14 -15.73
C THR A 311 2.59 6.48 -15.89
N ALA A 312 1.92 6.67 -17.02
CA ALA A 312 1.16 7.88 -17.27
C ALA A 312 -0.13 7.88 -16.42
N VAL A 313 -0.43 9.01 -15.78
CA VAL A 313 -1.61 9.17 -14.91
C VAL A 313 -2.73 9.89 -15.65
N ASP A 314 -3.95 9.36 -15.59
CA ASP A 314 -5.15 10.08 -16.04
C ASP A 314 -5.54 11.16 -15.02
N LEU A 315 -5.38 12.43 -15.42
CA LEU A 315 -5.65 13.58 -14.55
C LEU A 315 -7.12 13.69 -14.12
N SER A 316 -8.07 13.11 -14.88
CA SER A 316 -9.48 13.13 -14.49
C SER A 316 -9.74 12.41 -13.16
N THR A 317 -8.84 11.50 -12.78
CA THR A 317 -8.89 10.71 -11.54
C THR A 317 -8.18 11.36 -10.35
N VAL A 318 -7.51 12.50 -10.57
CA VAL A 318 -6.67 13.15 -9.56
C VAL A 318 -7.38 14.35 -8.92
N LYS A 319 -7.25 14.47 -7.60
CA LYS A 319 -7.61 15.66 -6.81
C LYS A 319 -6.43 16.13 -5.96
N LEU A 320 -6.27 17.44 -5.80
CA LEU A 320 -5.40 18.07 -4.80
C LEU A 320 -6.28 18.69 -3.71
N ARG A 321 -5.85 18.66 -2.45
CA ARG A 321 -6.51 19.35 -1.33
C ARG A 321 -5.52 20.25 -0.61
N TYR A 322 -5.74 21.56 -0.72
CA TYR A 322 -5.04 22.59 0.06
C TYR A 322 -5.91 22.97 1.25
N TRP A 323 -5.45 22.67 2.46
CA TRP A 323 -6.16 22.78 3.72
C TRP A 323 -5.90 24.11 4.41
N PHE A 324 -6.97 24.68 4.95
CA PHE A 324 -6.99 26.00 5.59
C PHE A 324 -8.14 26.11 6.61
N THR A 325 -8.16 27.17 7.40
CA THR A 325 -9.29 27.55 8.24
C THR A 325 -9.81 28.93 7.85
N PRO A 326 -11.13 29.12 7.67
CA PRO A 326 -11.69 30.40 7.24
C PRO A 326 -11.98 31.38 8.37
N GLU A 327 -11.62 31.03 9.60
CA GLU A 327 -11.95 31.75 10.83
C GLU A 327 -13.47 32.03 10.97
N SER A 328 -13.87 32.82 11.96
CA SER A 328 -15.27 33.24 12.07
C SER A 328 -15.66 34.18 10.92
N GLY A 329 -16.82 33.97 10.29
CA GLY A 329 -17.45 35.00 9.45
C GLY A 329 -18.30 34.50 8.29
N ALA A 330 -17.88 33.45 7.56
CA ALA A 330 -18.53 33.09 6.30
C ALA A 330 -18.89 31.60 6.17
N THR A 331 -20.03 31.32 5.54
CA THR A 331 -20.52 29.98 5.18
C THR A 331 -20.34 29.66 3.69
N GLY A 332 -19.72 30.55 2.92
CA GLY A 332 -19.54 30.42 1.48
C GLY A 332 -18.25 31.06 0.96
N PHE A 333 -17.80 30.59 -0.20
CA PHE A 333 -16.52 30.96 -0.81
C PHE A 333 -16.65 31.22 -2.31
N GLY A 334 -15.97 32.27 -2.78
CA GLY A 334 -15.69 32.48 -4.19
C GLY A 334 -14.33 31.87 -4.56
N THR A 335 -14.22 31.25 -5.72
CA THR A 335 -12.95 30.68 -6.23
C THR A 335 -12.70 31.13 -7.66
N ALA A 336 -11.44 31.31 -8.04
CA ALA A 336 -10.99 31.71 -9.37
C ALA A 336 -9.67 31.00 -9.73
N CYS A 337 -9.52 30.70 -11.02
CA CYS A 337 -8.24 30.35 -11.63
C CYS A 337 -7.70 31.59 -12.34
N ASP A 338 -6.62 32.18 -11.80
CA ASP A 338 -5.99 33.37 -12.37
C ASP A 338 -5.05 32.98 -13.53
N TYR A 339 -4.43 31.79 -13.46
CA TYR A 339 -3.62 31.20 -14.53
C TYR A 339 -3.47 29.69 -14.36
N ALA A 340 -3.37 28.92 -15.46
CA ALA A 340 -2.92 27.54 -15.43
C ALA A 340 -2.18 27.19 -16.73
N ALA A 341 -1.03 26.52 -16.63
CA ALA A 341 -0.27 26.04 -17.80
C ALA A 341 -1.11 25.07 -18.66
N LEU A 342 -1.99 24.30 -18.02
CA LEU A 342 -2.97 23.40 -18.63
C LEU A 342 -4.15 24.14 -19.31
N GLY A 343 -4.30 25.44 -19.05
CA GLY A 343 -5.50 26.25 -19.31
C GLY A 343 -6.54 26.14 -18.19
N CYS A 344 -7.05 27.27 -17.70
CA CYS A 344 -8.00 27.31 -16.57
C CYS A 344 -9.31 26.54 -16.84
N GLY A 345 -9.74 26.40 -18.10
CA GLY A 345 -10.91 25.58 -18.45
C GLY A 345 -10.73 24.08 -18.17
N ASN A 346 -9.50 23.63 -17.94
CA ASN A 346 -9.18 22.23 -17.61
C ASN A 346 -8.98 21.98 -16.11
N VAL A 347 -9.17 23.01 -15.28
CA VAL A 347 -9.00 22.94 -13.83
C VAL A 347 -10.33 23.20 -13.15
N THR A 348 -10.74 22.29 -12.27
CA THR A 348 -11.86 22.46 -11.35
C THR A 348 -11.35 22.88 -9.99
N HIS A 349 -12.03 23.82 -9.33
CA HIS A 349 -11.63 24.32 -8.02
C HIS A 349 -12.87 24.65 -7.17
N THR A 350 -12.94 24.12 -5.95
CA THR A 350 -14.06 24.37 -5.04
C THR A 350 -13.61 24.25 -3.59
N VAL A 351 -14.20 25.04 -2.70
CA VAL A 351 -13.94 24.93 -1.27
C VAL A 351 -14.94 23.95 -0.66
N LYS A 352 -14.44 23.02 0.17
CA LYS A 352 -15.24 22.07 0.92
C LYS A 352 -14.92 22.15 2.41
N GLN A 353 -15.93 21.93 3.24
CA GLN A 353 -15.77 21.74 4.68
C GLN A 353 -15.38 20.29 4.95
N ALA A 354 -14.46 20.07 5.89
CA ALA A 354 -13.84 18.77 6.10
C ALA A 354 -13.84 18.29 7.55
N GLY A 355 -14.03 19.19 8.52
CA GLY A 355 -14.03 18.86 9.94
C GLY A 355 -13.70 20.06 10.82
N THR A 356 -13.06 19.80 11.96
CA THR A 356 -12.70 20.83 12.97
C THR A 356 -11.21 20.81 13.33
N ALA A 357 -10.36 20.14 12.53
CA ALA A 357 -8.91 20.15 12.71
C ALA A 357 -8.38 21.60 12.71
N ALA A 358 -7.52 21.92 13.68
CA ALA A 358 -6.93 23.24 13.81
C ALA A 358 -6.10 23.57 12.56
N GLY A 359 -6.27 24.75 11.98
CA GLY A 359 -5.60 25.15 10.74
C GLY A 359 -6.11 24.43 9.47
N ALA A 360 -7.10 23.54 9.58
CA ALA A 360 -7.52 22.69 8.46
C ALA A 360 -9.01 22.31 8.44
N SER A 361 -9.90 23.16 8.95
CA SER A 361 -11.34 22.89 8.95
C SER A 361 -11.97 22.82 7.54
N HIS A 362 -11.30 23.40 6.54
CA HIS A 362 -11.71 23.44 5.14
C HIS A 362 -10.56 23.06 4.21
N TYR A 363 -10.88 22.72 2.97
CA TYR A 363 -9.89 22.61 1.90
C TYR A 363 -10.40 23.18 0.58
N LEU A 364 -9.48 23.75 -0.20
CA LEU A 364 -9.64 23.96 -1.63
C LEU A 364 -9.35 22.64 -2.34
N GLU A 365 -10.39 22.01 -2.90
CA GLU A 365 -10.26 20.85 -3.76
C GLU A 365 -10.00 21.32 -5.19
N VAL A 366 -8.87 20.90 -5.74
CA VAL A 366 -8.51 21.12 -7.14
C VAL A 366 -8.57 19.80 -7.87
N GLY A 367 -9.11 19.78 -9.09
CA GLY A 367 -9.10 18.59 -9.94
C GLY A 367 -9.06 18.96 -11.40
N PHE A 368 -9.06 17.96 -12.27
CA PHE A 368 -8.88 18.17 -13.71
C PHE A 368 -10.07 17.61 -14.49
N THR A 369 -10.41 18.25 -15.61
CA THR A 369 -11.49 17.78 -16.49
C THR A 369 -11.06 16.62 -17.40
N GLY A 370 -9.75 16.42 -17.56
CA GLY A 370 -9.14 15.37 -18.37
C GLY A 370 -7.65 15.65 -18.62
N GLY A 371 -7.01 14.76 -19.37
CA GLY A 371 -5.59 14.84 -19.72
C GLY A 371 -4.78 13.70 -19.13
N SER A 372 -3.57 13.50 -19.65
CA SER A 372 -2.64 12.48 -19.16
C SER A 372 -1.32 13.12 -18.76
N LEU A 373 -0.84 12.78 -17.58
CA LEU A 373 0.44 13.24 -17.04
C LEU A 373 1.48 12.14 -17.16
N ALA A 374 2.43 12.30 -18.09
CA ALA A 374 3.48 11.32 -18.34
C ALA A 374 4.42 11.15 -17.13
N PRO A 375 5.11 10.00 -17.02
CA PRO A 375 6.18 9.79 -16.03
C PRO A 375 7.20 10.93 -16.02
N GLY A 376 7.56 11.43 -14.85
CA GLY A 376 8.51 12.53 -14.67
C GLY A 376 8.00 13.91 -15.13
N ALA A 377 6.79 14.00 -15.71
CA ALA A 377 6.21 15.26 -16.14
C ALA A 377 5.46 15.95 -15.00
N ALA A 378 5.18 17.24 -15.21
CA ALA A 378 4.36 18.02 -14.29
C ALA A 378 3.28 18.81 -15.03
N THR A 379 2.22 19.17 -14.32
CA THR A 379 1.13 19.99 -14.87
C THR A 379 1.58 21.40 -15.27
N GLY A 380 2.76 21.82 -14.83
CA GLY A 380 3.12 23.23 -14.76
C GLY A 380 2.27 23.95 -13.71
N GLU A 381 2.44 25.27 -13.67
CA GLU A 381 1.85 26.12 -12.66
C GLU A 381 0.33 26.25 -12.80
N ILE A 382 -0.36 26.21 -11.65
CA ILE A 382 -1.77 26.49 -11.48
C ILE A 382 -1.90 27.56 -10.39
N GLN A 383 -2.23 28.79 -10.78
CA GLN A 383 -2.49 29.92 -9.87
C GLN A 383 -3.98 29.99 -9.57
N LEU A 384 -4.33 29.70 -8.32
CA LEU A 384 -5.71 29.81 -7.84
C LEU A 384 -5.83 30.95 -6.85
N ARG A 385 -7.06 31.40 -6.67
CA ARG A 385 -7.44 32.40 -5.67
C ARG A 385 -8.81 32.09 -5.12
N PHE A 386 -8.98 32.27 -3.82
CA PHE A 386 -10.30 32.15 -3.21
C PHE A 386 -10.49 33.13 -2.05
N ASN A 387 -11.74 33.47 -1.79
CA ASN A 387 -12.13 34.42 -0.75
C ASN A 387 -13.43 34.02 -0.09
N LYS A 388 -13.63 34.47 1.15
CA LYS A 388 -14.92 34.39 1.83
C LYS A 388 -15.97 35.23 1.10
N SER A 389 -17.22 34.79 1.11
CA SER A 389 -18.33 35.51 0.48
C SER A 389 -18.55 36.92 1.03
N ASP A 390 -18.17 37.14 2.29
CA ASP A 390 -18.26 38.44 2.99
C ASP A 390 -17.00 39.32 2.84
N TRP A 391 -15.97 38.81 2.14
CA TRP A 391 -14.68 39.48 1.96
C TRP A 391 -13.93 39.83 3.24
N SER A 392 -14.28 39.19 4.36
CA SER A 392 -13.50 39.29 5.60
C SER A 392 -12.11 38.70 5.41
N ALA A 393 -11.14 39.19 6.21
CA ALA A 393 -9.75 38.74 6.15
C ALA A 393 -9.58 37.33 6.73
N PHE A 394 -8.63 36.58 6.19
CA PHE A 394 -8.12 35.32 6.72
C PHE A 394 -7.01 35.55 7.75
N ASN A 395 -6.69 34.53 8.54
CA ASN A 395 -5.44 34.38 9.26
C ASN A 395 -4.69 33.18 8.67
N GLU A 396 -4.01 33.39 7.55
CA GLU A 396 -3.36 32.28 6.87
C GLU A 396 -2.15 31.72 7.64
N ALA A 397 -1.65 32.44 8.65
CA ALA A 397 -0.46 32.02 9.40
C ALA A 397 -0.63 30.67 10.13
N ASP A 398 -1.87 30.26 10.40
CA ASP A 398 -2.21 28.97 11.02
C ASP A 398 -2.71 27.91 10.03
N ASP A 399 -2.77 28.23 8.74
CA ASP A 399 -3.29 27.33 7.72
C ASP A 399 -2.34 26.15 7.47
N TYR A 400 -2.90 24.94 7.51
CA TYR A 400 -2.15 23.69 7.45
C TYR A 400 -1.30 23.54 6.19
N SER A 401 -1.86 23.84 5.01
CA SER A 401 -1.12 23.70 3.75
C SER A 401 -0.23 24.89 3.39
N ARG A 402 -0.28 25.99 4.16
CA ARG A 402 0.47 27.20 3.81
C ARG A 402 1.96 27.04 4.11
N ALA A 403 2.78 27.56 3.22
CA ALA A 403 4.20 27.78 3.44
C ALA A 403 4.63 29.15 2.90
N ALA A 404 5.83 29.63 3.27
CA ALA A 404 6.31 30.96 2.90
C ALA A 404 7.18 30.98 1.62
N ASN A 405 7.37 29.84 0.98
CA ASN A 405 8.24 29.68 -0.19
C ASN A 405 7.67 30.40 -1.42
N THR A 406 8.52 31.13 -2.13
CA THR A 406 8.16 31.90 -3.34
C THR A 406 8.50 31.17 -4.65
N ALA A 407 9.17 30.03 -4.55
CA ALA A 407 9.41 29.08 -5.64
C ALA A 407 8.68 27.76 -5.33
N PHE A 408 8.40 26.94 -6.35
CA PHE A 408 7.78 25.63 -6.13
C PHE A 408 8.68 24.73 -5.28
N THR A 409 8.13 24.25 -4.17
CA THR A 409 8.75 23.25 -3.31
C THR A 409 7.76 22.12 -3.07
N ASP A 410 8.26 20.94 -2.75
CA ASP A 410 7.42 19.81 -2.37
C ASP A 410 6.53 20.19 -1.19
N ALA A 411 5.24 19.89 -1.32
CA ALA A 411 4.20 20.35 -0.41
C ALA A 411 3.54 19.15 0.26
N SER A 412 4.23 18.57 1.24
CA SER A 412 3.72 17.40 1.99
C SER A 412 2.37 17.68 2.65
N LYS A 413 2.06 18.93 3.00
CA LYS A 413 0.78 19.32 3.60
C LYS A 413 -0.33 19.59 2.58
N VAL A 414 -0.12 19.35 1.29
CA VAL A 414 -1.16 19.34 0.25
C VAL A 414 -1.45 17.88 -0.12
N GLY A 415 -2.66 17.41 0.15
CA GLY A 415 -3.02 16.02 -0.13
C GLY A 415 -3.28 15.80 -1.62
N VAL A 416 -2.63 14.80 -2.21
CA VAL A 416 -2.91 14.33 -3.57
C VAL A 416 -3.72 13.05 -3.49
N TYR A 417 -4.86 13.01 -4.17
CA TYR A 417 -5.74 11.86 -4.19
C TYR A 417 -5.84 11.30 -5.61
N LEU A 418 -5.67 9.99 -5.76
CA LEU A 418 -5.83 9.25 -7.01
C LEU A 418 -6.99 8.28 -6.84
N ASN A 419 -7.99 8.33 -7.73
CA ASN A 419 -9.21 7.52 -7.62
C ASN A 419 -9.93 7.65 -6.25
N GLY A 420 -9.79 8.80 -5.60
CA GLY A 420 -10.39 9.09 -4.30
C GLY A 420 -9.58 8.61 -3.08
N ALA A 421 -8.52 7.82 -3.27
CA ALA A 421 -7.59 7.42 -2.21
C ALA A 421 -6.43 8.42 -2.10
N LEU A 422 -5.93 8.68 -0.88
CA LEU A 422 -4.77 9.54 -0.67
C LEU A 422 -3.54 8.85 -1.28
N SER A 423 -2.95 9.46 -2.30
CA SER A 423 -1.77 8.97 -3.01
C SER A 423 -0.49 9.55 -2.43
N SER A 424 -0.47 10.84 -2.07
CA SER A 424 0.70 11.46 -1.44
C SER A 424 0.33 12.70 -0.63
N GLY A 425 1.28 13.15 0.19
CA GLY A 425 1.05 14.19 1.17
C GLY A 425 0.31 13.66 2.40
N THR A 426 -0.01 14.57 3.31
CA THR A 426 -0.55 14.26 4.62
C THR A 426 -1.82 15.07 4.79
N ALA A 427 -2.97 14.39 4.83
CA ALA A 427 -4.21 15.01 5.23
C ALA A 427 -4.16 15.34 6.74
N PRO A 428 -4.79 16.43 7.18
CA PRO A 428 -4.86 16.81 8.59
C PRO A 428 -5.68 15.85 9.47
#